data_AF-A0A536BDB7-F1
#
_entry.id   AF-A0A536BDB7-F1
#
_cell.length_a   1.000
_cell.length_b   1.000
_cell.length_c   1.000
_cell.angle_alpha   90.00
_cell.angle_beta   90.00
_cell.angle_gamma   90.00
#
_symmetry.space_group_name_H-M   'P 1'
#
loop_
_entity.id
_entity.type
_entity.pdbx_description
1 polymer ?
#
loop_
_entity_poly.entity_id
_entity_poly.type
_entity_poly.pdbx_seq_one_letter_code
_entity_poly.pdbx_strand_id
1 'polypeptide(L)'
;AAGVRDHSRFEEDTVGRLRRTLDLTMTIVFGSRTAAMQAVRSINARHRTVNGPGYSALDPELLMWVHATLVYSGLRAYQAFVGPLSAADRNGYYQDTKEIGILLGIPRQMYPANIEAFDAYLEALIEGGELRVGDGARQMGWQVLRPRIHRVPRIAFAPMQVITAALLPPRLRDEYGLAWGPAQRVTFSTFRAGLVGLVALAPAPIRWLPYARHAYRRLKLQPA
;
A
#
# COMPACT_ATOMS: atom_id res chain seq x y z
N ALA A 1 12.16 -5.60 -6.67
CA ALA A 1 12.37 -6.89 -5.97
C ALA A 1 13.77 -6.98 -5.34
N ALA A 2 14.84 -6.86 -6.12
CA ALA A 2 16.23 -6.92 -5.66
C ALA A 2 16.51 -6.00 -4.45
N GLY A 3 16.12 -4.72 -4.52
CA GLY A 3 16.31 -3.78 -3.40
C GLY A 3 15.72 -4.23 -2.04
N VAL A 4 14.64 -5.01 -2.01
CA VAL A 4 14.12 -5.58 -0.75
C VAL A 4 14.95 -6.79 -0.32
N ARG A 5 15.25 -7.70 -1.24
CA ARG A 5 16.03 -8.91 -0.97
C ARG A 5 17.43 -8.57 -0.44
N ASP A 6 18.08 -7.60 -1.07
CA ASP A 6 19.49 -7.31 -0.81
C ASP A 6 19.67 -6.38 0.40
N HIS A 7 18.63 -5.64 0.79
CA HIS A 7 18.72 -4.59 1.83
C HIS A 7 17.68 -4.70 2.95
N SER A 8 16.90 -5.78 3.02
CA SER A 8 15.85 -5.94 4.03
C SER A 8 15.82 -7.33 4.66
N ARG A 9 15.87 -7.37 5.99
CA ARG A 9 15.58 -8.58 6.80
C ARG A 9 14.07 -8.75 7.02
N PHE A 10 13.26 -8.56 5.98
CA PHE A 10 11.81 -8.55 6.13
C PHE A 10 11.24 -9.94 6.46
N GLU A 11 11.93 -11.01 6.07
CA GLU A 11 11.51 -12.38 6.38
C GLU A 11 11.64 -12.68 7.88
N GLU A 12 12.63 -12.08 8.54
CA GLU A 12 12.89 -12.21 9.98
C GLU A 12 11.95 -11.32 10.81
N ASP A 13 11.69 -10.10 10.32
CA ASP A 13 10.87 -9.09 11.01
C ASP A 13 9.83 -8.45 10.07
N THR A 14 8.88 -9.25 9.59
CA THR A 14 7.83 -8.77 8.67
C THR A 14 6.92 -7.74 9.33
N VAL A 15 6.52 -8.01 10.58
CA VAL A 15 5.59 -7.16 11.34
C VAL A 15 6.26 -5.84 11.72
N GLY A 16 7.49 -5.86 12.23
CA GLY A 16 8.22 -4.65 12.58
C GLY A 16 8.59 -3.82 11.35
N ARG A 17 8.92 -4.45 10.22
CA ARG A 17 9.10 -3.74 8.95
C ARG A 17 7.80 -3.04 8.51
N LEU A 18 6.67 -3.75 8.48
CA LEU A 18 5.38 -3.16 8.11
C LEU A 18 5.03 -1.99 9.03
N ARG A 19 5.19 -2.17 10.35
CA ARG A 19 4.94 -1.14 11.34
C ARG A 19 5.77 0.11 11.09
N ARG A 20 7.09 -0.01 10.83
CA ARG A 20 7.95 1.14 10.49
C ARG A 20 7.47 1.89 9.25
N THR A 21 7.07 1.17 8.20
CA THR A 21 6.51 1.80 6.99
C THR A 21 5.22 2.55 7.29
N LEU A 22 4.29 1.94 8.02
CA LEU A 22 3.02 2.55 8.39
C LEU A 22 3.24 3.77 9.30
N ASP A 23 4.09 3.66 10.31
CA ASP A 23 4.36 4.75 11.27
C ASP A 23 4.92 5.99 10.55
N LEU A 24 5.90 5.82 9.65
CA LEU A 24 6.46 6.92 8.87
C LEU A 24 5.42 7.51 7.90
N THR A 25 4.67 6.68 7.19
CA THR A 25 3.65 7.14 6.24
C THR A 25 2.54 7.91 6.95
N MET A 26 2.02 7.37 8.06
CA MET A 26 0.97 8.02 8.84
C MET A 26 1.48 9.29 9.54
N THR A 27 2.77 9.35 9.89
CA THR A 27 3.39 10.59 10.39
C THR A 27 3.46 11.66 9.30
N ILE A 28 3.71 11.30 8.04
CA ILE A 28 3.66 12.26 6.94
C ILE A 28 2.25 12.79 6.74
N VAL A 29 1.24 11.92 6.76
CA VAL A 29 -0.17 12.28 6.50
C VAL A 29 -0.79 13.07 7.67
N PHE A 30 -0.60 12.62 8.90
CA PHE A 30 -1.32 13.12 10.08
C PHE A 30 -0.42 13.86 11.09
N GLY A 31 0.89 13.87 10.91
CA GLY A 31 1.84 14.52 11.81
C GLY A 31 1.81 16.04 11.73
N SER A 32 2.61 16.70 12.58
CA SER A 32 2.93 18.12 12.36
C SER A 32 3.86 18.25 11.16
N ARG A 33 3.93 19.44 10.54
CA ARG A 33 4.86 19.70 9.43
C ARG A 33 6.30 19.30 9.78
N THR A 34 6.76 19.63 11.00
CA THR A 34 8.10 19.27 11.47
C THR A 34 8.30 17.75 11.52
N ALA A 35 7.35 17.01 12.09
CA ALA A 35 7.43 15.55 12.17
C ALA A 35 7.35 14.88 10.79
N ALA A 36 6.47 15.37 9.91
CA ALA A 36 6.36 14.90 8.54
C ALA A 36 7.69 15.08 7.78
N MET A 37 8.31 16.27 7.87
CA MET A 37 9.60 16.51 7.21
C MET A 37 10.75 15.69 7.80
N GLN A 38 10.71 15.37 9.10
CA GLN A 38 11.65 14.42 9.72
C GLN A 38 11.46 13.00 9.18
N ALA A 39 10.21 12.54 9.06
CA ALA A 39 9.90 11.23 8.48
C ALA A 39 10.36 11.13 7.03
N VAL A 40 10.10 12.16 6.21
CA VAL A 40 10.60 12.26 4.82
C VAL A 40 12.13 12.15 4.77
N ARG A 41 12.85 12.92 5.62
CA ARG A 41 14.32 12.84 5.67
C ARG A 41 14.82 11.46 6.07
N SER A 42 14.14 10.80 7.02
CA SER A 42 14.48 9.44 7.45
C SER A 42 14.29 8.42 6.33
N ILE A 43 13.18 8.49 5.58
CA ILE A 43 12.94 7.64 4.41
C ILE A 43 14.01 7.87 3.35
N ASN A 44 14.27 9.12 2.97
CA ASN A 44 15.26 9.44 1.94
C ASN A 44 16.68 9.04 2.37
N ALA A 45 17.03 9.17 3.65
CA ALA A 45 18.29 8.66 4.17
C ALA A 45 18.40 7.14 4.04
N ARG A 46 17.32 6.39 4.26
CA ARG A 46 17.31 4.95 4.01
C ARG A 46 17.38 4.62 2.52
N HIS A 47 16.63 5.30 1.66
CA HIS A 47 16.67 5.07 0.22
C HIS A 47 18.07 5.29 -0.37
N ARG A 48 18.83 6.28 0.12
CA ARG A 48 20.25 6.47 -0.27
C ARG A 48 21.11 5.24 -0.07
N THR A 49 20.79 4.37 0.88
CA THR A 49 21.58 3.16 1.15
C THR A 49 21.13 1.95 0.34
N VAL A 50 19.99 2.01 -0.37
CA VAL A 50 19.40 0.87 -1.07
C VAL A 50 19.71 1.02 -2.56
N ASN A 51 20.86 0.50 -2.96
CA ASN A 51 21.33 0.48 -4.34
C ASN A 51 21.93 -0.88 -4.67
N GLY A 52 21.98 -1.23 -5.94
CA GLY A 52 22.63 -2.44 -6.43
C GLY A 52 22.80 -2.39 -7.94
N PRO A 53 23.30 -3.48 -8.55
CA PRO A 53 23.48 -3.54 -9.99
C PRO A 53 22.17 -3.25 -10.73
N GLY A 54 22.13 -2.16 -11.49
CA GLY A 54 20.96 -1.76 -12.28
C GLY A 54 19.76 -1.22 -11.50
N TYR A 55 19.92 -0.84 -10.21
CA TYR A 55 18.84 -0.15 -9.49
C TYR A 55 19.34 0.79 -8.38
N SER A 56 18.56 1.86 -8.15
CA SER A 56 18.66 2.72 -6.98
C SER A 56 17.27 2.95 -6.40
N ALA A 57 17.12 2.94 -5.08
CA ALA A 57 15.86 3.35 -4.45
C ALA A 57 15.60 4.86 -4.52
N LEU A 58 16.54 5.64 -5.08
CA LEU A 58 16.34 7.04 -5.44
C LEU A 58 16.05 7.25 -6.93
N ASP A 59 15.97 6.18 -7.71
CA ASP A 59 15.53 6.25 -9.10
C ASP A 59 14.08 6.76 -9.16
N PRO A 60 13.81 7.90 -9.84
CA PRO A 60 12.47 8.46 -9.93
C PRO A 60 11.41 7.51 -10.52
N GLU A 61 11.78 6.67 -11.48
CA GLU A 61 10.85 5.73 -12.12
C GLU A 61 10.47 4.60 -11.15
N LEU A 62 11.45 4.07 -10.41
CA LEU A 62 11.21 3.06 -9.38
C LEU A 62 10.43 3.63 -8.19
N LEU A 63 10.71 4.87 -7.79
CA LEU A 63 9.94 5.59 -6.77
C LEU A 63 8.49 5.78 -7.24
N MET A 64 8.29 6.22 -8.48
CA MET A 64 6.96 6.41 -9.08
C MET A 64 6.19 5.11 -9.12
N TRP A 65 6.83 3.99 -9.50
CA TRP A 65 6.21 2.67 -9.46
C TRP A 65 5.72 2.30 -8.06
N VAL A 66 6.60 2.39 -7.05
CA VAL A 66 6.22 2.08 -5.65
C VAL A 66 5.08 2.97 -5.18
N HIS A 67 5.16 4.27 -5.46
CA HIS A 67 4.12 5.23 -5.11
C HIS A 67 2.78 4.90 -5.78
N ALA A 68 2.78 4.58 -7.08
CA ALA A 68 1.59 4.18 -7.82
C ALA A 68 0.92 2.94 -7.20
N THR A 69 1.70 1.95 -6.74
CA THR A 69 1.12 0.78 -6.04
C THR A 69 0.45 1.15 -4.71
N LEU A 70 0.95 2.16 -3.99
CA LEU A 70 0.33 2.66 -2.75
C LEU A 70 -1.00 3.37 -3.03
N VAL A 71 -1.03 4.24 -4.05
CA VAL A 71 -2.27 4.92 -4.47
C VAL A 71 -3.31 3.91 -4.93
N TYR A 72 -2.93 2.97 -5.80
CA TYR A 72 -3.81 1.90 -6.29
C TYR A 72 -4.37 1.07 -5.13
N SER A 73 -3.50 0.54 -4.27
CA SER A 73 -3.92 -0.32 -3.17
C SER A 73 -4.77 0.42 -2.14
N GLY A 74 -4.46 1.69 -1.85
CA GLY A 74 -5.25 2.54 -0.96
C GLY A 74 -6.68 2.74 -1.47
N LEU A 75 -6.83 3.14 -2.73
CA LEU A 75 -8.15 3.33 -3.36
C LEU A 75 -8.95 2.03 -3.42
N ARG A 76 -8.32 0.92 -3.83
CA ARG A 76 -8.99 -0.40 -3.91
C ARG A 76 -9.42 -0.90 -2.54
N ALA A 77 -8.58 -0.75 -1.52
CA ALA A 77 -8.90 -1.15 -0.16
C ALA A 77 -10.04 -0.29 0.42
N TYR A 78 -10.02 1.02 0.21
CA TYR A 78 -11.09 1.92 0.65
C TYR A 78 -12.44 1.53 0.02
N GLN A 79 -12.48 1.33 -1.30
CA GLN A 79 -13.68 0.91 -2.01
C GLN A 79 -14.21 -0.45 -1.55
N ALA A 80 -13.30 -1.39 -1.23
CA ALA A 80 -13.68 -2.70 -0.75
C ALA A 80 -14.22 -2.67 0.69
N PHE A 81 -13.61 -1.93 1.61
CA PHE A 81 -13.86 -2.08 3.04
C PHE A 81 -14.46 -0.88 3.75
N VAL A 82 -14.58 0.27 3.09
CA VAL A 82 -15.17 1.49 3.66
C VAL A 82 -16.42 1.87 2.89
N GLY A 83 -16.29 2.16 1.60
CA GLY A 83 -17.43 2.58 0.79
C GLY A 83 -17.03 3.14 -0.57
N PRO A 84 -18.02 3.46 -1.42
CA PRO A 84 -17.76 4.10 -2.70
C PRO A 84 -17.14 5.49 -2.49
N LEU A 85 -16.28 5.89 -3.42
CA LEU A 85 -15.72 7.25 -3.49
C LEU A 85 -16.27 7.95 -4.72
N SER A 86 -16.62 9.23 -4.58
CA SER A 86 -16.95 10.06 -5.74
C SER A 86 -15.72 10.24 -6.64
N ALA A 87 -15.93 10.61 -7.90
CA ALA A 87 -14.82 10.92 -8.80
C ALA A 87 -13.95 12.08 -8.25
N ALA A 88 -14.60 13.08 -7.65
CA ALA A 88 -13.93 14.20 -7.00
C ALA A 88 -13.04 13.76 -5.83
N ASP A 89 -13.55 12.89 -4.95
CA ASP A 89 -12.76 12.39 -3.79
C ASP A 89 -11.60 11.50 -4.23
N ARG A 90 -11.83 10.64 -5.25
CA ARG A 90 -10.74 9.82 -5.83
C ARG A 90 -9.64 10.70 -6.40
N ASN A 91 -10.00 11.74 -7.14
CA ASN A 91 -9.03 12.67 -7.70
C ASN A 91 -8.35 13.50 -6.60
N GLY A 92 -9.09 13.98 -5.60
CA GLY A 92 -8.53 14.70 -4.46
C GLY A 92 -7.49 13.87 -3.70
N TYR A 93 -7.84 12.62 -3.37
CA TYR A 93 -6.90 11.66 -2.78
C TYR A 93 -5.63 11.50 -3.64
N TYR A 94 -5.80 11.34 -4.96
CA TYR A 94 -4.66 11.24 -5.86
C TYR A 94 -3.78 12.49 -5.82
N GLN A 95 -4.36 13.70 -5.94
CA GLN A 95 -3.58 14.95 -5.88
C GLN A 95 -2.81 15.08 -4.55
N ASP A 96 -3.45 14.79 -3.42
CA ASP A 96 -2.82 14.84 -2.11
C ASP A 96 -1.64 13.85 -2.00
N THR A 97 -1.79 12.65 -2.56
CA THR A 97 -0.71 11.65 -2.53
C THR A 97 0.50 12.08 -3.35
N LYS A 98 0.33 12.86 -4.44
CA LYS A 98 1.47 13.38 -5.22
C LYS A 98 2.44 14.16 -4.37
N GLU A 99 1.94 14.99 -3.46
CA GLU A 99 2.78 15.83 -2.59
C GLU A 99 3.70 14.98 -1.72
N ILE A 100 3.24 13.80 -1.26
CA ILE A 100 4.07 12.84 -0.52
C ILE A 100 5.20 12.31 -1.41
N GLY A 101 4.89 11.88 -2.63
CA GLY A 101 5.90 11.32 -3.52
C GLY A 101 6.91 12.37 -4.01
N ILE A 102 6.49 13.61 -4.20
CA ILE A 102 7.37 14.74 -4.51
C ILE A 102 8.37 14.99 -3.38
N LEU A 103 7.90 14.98 -2.12
CA LEU A 103 8.79 15.09 -0.96
C LEU A 103 9.80 13.93 -0.86
N LEU A 104 9.46 12.77 -1.42
CA LEU A 104 10.32 11.58 -1.49
C LEU A 104 11.22 11.54 -2.73
N GLY A 105 11.17 12.56 -3.61
CA GLY A 105 12.08 12.74 -4.72
C GLY A 105 11.51 12.46 -6.11
N ILE A 106 10.20 12.18 -6.24
CA ILE A 106 9.56 12.02 -7.56
C ILE A 106 9.36 13.41 -8.20
N PRO A 107 9.91 13.68 -9.40
CA PRO A 107 9.69 14.95 -10.09
C PRO A 107 8.20 15.18 -10.39
N ARG A 108 7.69 16.40 -10.15
CA ARG A 108 6.27 16.73 -10.33
C ARG A 108 5.77 16.43 -11.75
N GLN A 109 6.62 16.65 -12.77
CA GLN A 109 6.28 16.42 -14.17
C GLN A 109 6.07 14.94 -14.55
N MET A 110 6.52 13.99 -13.73
CA MET A 110 6.27 12.56 -13.98
C MET A 110 4.82 12.15 -13.65
N TYR A 111 4.10 12.97 -12.88
CA TYR A 111 2.75 12.61 -12.45
C TYR A 111 1.71 12.83 -13.55
N PRO A 112 0.86 11.82 -13.82
CA PRO A 112 -0.37 12.01 -14.58
C PRO A 112 -1.23 13.14 -13.98
N ALA A 113 -1.89 13.93 -14.83
CA ALA A 113 -2.57 15.16 -14.41
C ALA A 113 -3.68 14.91 -13.38
N ASN A 114 -4.49 13.88 -13.58
CA ASN A 114 -5.65 13.51 -12.77
C ASN A 114 -5.75 12.00 -12.55
N ILE A 115 -6.75 11.55 -11.79
CA ILE A 115 -6.94 10.14 -11.47
C ILE A 115 -7.22 9.29 -12.72
N GLU A 116 -7.92 9.83 -13.72
CA GLU A 116 -8.21 9.14 -14.97
C GLU A 116 -6.93 8.85 -15.77
N ALA A 117 -6.05 9.86 -15.89
CA ALA A 117 -4.74 9.70 -16.51
C ALA A 117 -3.82 8.77 -15.71
N PHE A 118 -3.96 8.75 -14.38
CA PHE A 118 -3.24 7.81 -13.51
C PHE A 118 -3.70 6.37 -13.72
N ASP A 119 -5.02 6.14 -13.80
CA ASP A 119 -5.58 4.81 -14.08
C ASP A 119 -5.08 4.29 -15.44
N ALA A 120 -5.06 5.14 -16.48
CA ALA A 120 -4.51 4.80 -17.80
C ALA A 120 -3.00 4.53 -17.78
N TYR A 121 -2.22 5.36 -17.07
CA TYR A 121 -0.78 5.14 -16.86
C TYR A 121 -0.52 3.77 -16.21
N LEU A 122 -1.27 3.44 -15.16
CA LEU A 122 -1.10 2.20 -14.42
C LEU A 122 -1.48 0.97 -15.26
N GLU A 123 -2.57 1.06 -16.02
CA GLU A 123 -2.98 0.00 -16.96
C GLU A 123 -1.92 -0.22 -18.03
N ALA A 124 -1.40 0.84 -18.65
CA ALA A 124 -0.34 0.74 -19.65
C ALA A 124 0.94 0.11 -19.08
N LEU A 125 1.31 0.44 -17.84
CA LEU A 125 2.48 -0.14 -17.18
C LEU A 125 2.30 -1.62 -16.83
N ILE A 126 1.11 -1.99 -16.34
CA ILE A 126 0.77 -3.39 -16.02
C ILE A 126 0.72 -4.22 -17.29
N GLU A 127 0.06 -3.74 -18.34
CA GLU A 127 -0.16 -4.50 -19.58
C GLU A 127 1.02 -4.43 -20.56
N GLY A 128 1.82 -3.36 -20.53
CA GLY A 128 2.93 -3.09 -21.45
C GLY A 128 4.10 -4.07 -21.40
N GLY A 129 4.11 -5.01 -20.45
CA GLY A 129 5.02 -6.16 -20.45
C GLY A 129 6.41 -5.91 -19.84
N GLU A 130 6.73 -4.66 -19.52
CA GLU A 130 7.91 -4.25 -18.75
C GLU A 130 7.82 -4.74 -17.30
N LEU A 131 6.62 -4.61 -16.69
CA LEU A 131 6.34 -5.17 -15.38
C LEU A 131 6.23 -6.71 -15.48
N ARG A 132 7.08 -7.42 -14.74
CA ARG A 132 7.04 -8.89 -14.66
C ARG A 132 7.21 -9.38 -13.23
N VAL A 133 6.39 -10.33 -12.82
CA VAL A 133 6.60 -11.06 -11.56
C VAL A 133 7.60 -12.19 -11.80
N GLY A 134 8.88 -11.87 -11.64
CA GLY A 134 9.94 -12.89 -11.61
C GLY A 134 9.86 -13.77 -10.36
N ASP A 135 10.56 -14.92 -10.37
CA ASP A 135 10.51 -15.91 -9.28
C ASP A 135 10.78 -15.30 -7.90
N GLY A 136 11.76 -14.40 -7.81
CA GLY A 136 12.07 -13.72 -6.56
C GLY A 136 10.96 -12.78 -6.07
N ALA A 137 10.23 -12.12 -6.98
CA ALA A 137 9.06 -11.32 -6.60
C ALA A 137 7.93 -12.24 -6.10
N ARG A 138 7.67 -13.36 -6.80
CA ARG A 138 6.68 -14.36 -6.41
C ARG A 138 6.98 -14.93 -5.02
N GLN A 139 8.22 -15.35 -4.77
CA GLN A 139 8.67 -15.86 -3.47
C GLN A 139 8.43 -14.85 -2.35
N MET A 140 8.84 -13.59 -2.55
CA MET A 140 8.64 -12.53 -1.56
C MET A 140 7.16 -12.24 -1.32
N GLY A 141 6.33 -12.23 -2.38
CA GLY A 141 4.89 -12.09 -2.26
C GLY A 141 4.29 -13.15 -1.34
N TRP A 142 4.69 -14.42 -1.52
CA TRP A 142 4.23 -15.51 -0.66
C TRP A 142 4.75 -15.42 0.78
N GLN A 143 5.95 -14.89 1.02
CA GLN A 143 6.46 -14.63 2.36
C GLN A 143 5.66 -13.53 3.07
N VAL A 144 5.25 -12.49 2.33
CA VAL A 144 4.37 -11.42 2.86
C VAL A 144 2.97 -11.96 3.18
N LEU A 145 2.41 -12.82 2.31
CA LEU A 145 1.06 -13.37 2.48
C LEU A 145 0.98 -14.53 3.49
N ARG A 146 2.13 -15.10 3.87
CA ARG A 146 2.24 -16.19 4.84
C ARG A 146 3.43 -15.96 5.76
N PRO A 147 3.42 -14.87 6.56
CA PRO A 147 4.55 -14.54 7.42
C PRO A 147 4.76 -15.64 8.47
N ARG A 148 6.02 -15.84 8.87
CA ARG A 148 6.37 -16.81 9.91
C ARG A 148 6.23 -16.14 11.28
N ILE A 149 5.06 -16.29 11.90
CA ILE A 149 4.80 -15.80 13.25
C ILE A 149 4.79 -16.97 14.23
N HIS A 150 5.52 -16.83 15.35
CA HIS A 150 5.60 -17.87 16.38
C HIS A 150 4.20 -18.26 16.87
N ARG A 151 3.90 -19.57 16.86
CA ARG A 151 2.61 -20.19 17.26
C ARG A 151 1.39 -19.87 16.39
N VAL A 152 1.53 -19.15 15.28
CA VAL A 152 0.41 -18.89 14.36
C VAL A 152 0.52 -19.84 13.16
N PRO A 153 -0.46 -20.73 12.91
CA PRO A 153 -0.41 -21.64 11.78
C PRO A 153 -0.59 -20.88 10.46
N ARG A 154 0.09 -21.32 9.38
CA ARG A 154 0.06 -20.63 8.08
C ARG A 154 -1.34 -20.46 7.49
N ILE A 155 -2.26 -21.37 7.79
CA ILE A 155 -3.65 -21.33 7.32
C ILE A 155 -4.41 -20.10 7.86
N ALA A 156 -3.99 -19.54 9.00
CA ALA A 156 -4.58 -18.33 9.56
C ALA A 156 -4.46 -17.11 8.62
N PHE A 157 -3.52 -17.14 7.66
CA PHE A 157 -3.33 -16.10 6.66
C PHE A 157 -4.05 -16.38 5.32
N ALA A 158 -4.91 -17.40 5.26
CA ALA A 158 -5.73 -17.66 4.07
C ALA A 158 -6.64 -16.47 3.67
N PRO A 159 -7.31 -15.77 4.61
CA PRO A 159 -8.08 -14.57 4.26
C PRO A 159 -7.22 -13.49 3.61
N MET A 160 -5.97 -13.29 4.06
CA MET A 160 -5.06 -12.32 3.47
C MET A 160 -4.77 -12.62 2.00
N GLN A 161 -4.57 -13.90 1.65
CA GLN A 161 -4.37 -14.32 0.26
C GLN A 161 -5.62 -14.05 -0.59
N VAL A 162 -6.82 -14.32 -0.06
CA VAL A 162 -8.08 -14.06 -0.76
C VAL A 162 -8.30 -12.57 -0.98
N ILE A 163 -8.02 -11.72 0.02
CA ILE A 163 -8.12 -10.27 -0.09
C ILE A 163 -7.12 -9.74 -1.12
N THR A 164 -5.86 -10.17 -1.04
CA THR A 164 -4.83 -9.75 -2.00
C THR A 164 -5.18 -10.20 -3.41
N ALA A 165 -5.68 -11.43 -3.58
CA ALA A 165 -6.17 -11.89 -4.87
C ALA A 165 -7.29 -10.97 -5.38
N ALA A 166 -8.32 -10.71 -4.57
CA ALA A 166 -9.44 -9.87 -4.95
C ALA A 166 -9.03 -8.47 -5.43
N LEU A 167 -8.03 -7.87 -4.79
CA LEU A 167 -7.62 -6.48 -5.04
C LEU A 167 -6.53 -6.33 -6.10
N LEU A 168 -5.77 -7.38 -6.40
CA LEU A 168 -4.76 -7.34 -7.45
C LEU A 168 -5.39 -7.31 -8.85
N PRO A 169 -4.74 -6.62 -9.82
CA PRO A 169 -5.06 -6.76 -11.24
C PRO A 169 -5.00 -8.23 -11.68
N PRO A 170 -5.88 -8.70 -12.58
CA PRO A 170 -5.98 -10.11 -12.96
C PRO A 170 -4.65 -10.73 -13.41
N ARG A 171 -3.92 -10.05 -14.30
CA ARG A 171 -2.63 -10.51 -14.78
C ARG A 171 -1.62 -10.73 -13.65
N LEU A 172 -1.44 -9.74 -12.78
CA LEU A 172 -0.50 -9.85 -11.65
C LEU A 172 -0.93 -10.94 -10.66
N ARG A 173 -2.23 -11.05 -10.39
CA ARG A 173 -2.79 -12.11 -9.54
C ARG A 173 -2.38 -13.49 -10.05
N ASP A 174 -2.51 -13.72 -11.35
CA ASP A 174 -2.15 -14.98 -11.99
C ASP A 174 -0.63 -15.20 -11.97
N GLU A 175 0.17 -14.18 -12.26
CA GLU A 175 1.64 -14.28 -12.19
C GLU A 175 2.17 -14.55 -10.76
N TYR A 176 1.49 -14.04 -9.72
CA TYR A 176 1.78 -14.39 -8.32
C TYR A 176 1.27 -15.79 -7.91
N GLY A 177 0.47 -16.44 -8.75
CA GLY A 177 -0.12 -17.76 -8.50
C GLY A 177 -1.26 -17.76 -7.48
N LEU A 178 -1.99 -16.65 -7.37
CA LEU A 178 -3.09 -16.50 -6.43
C LEU A 178 -4.40 -17.02 -7.03
N ALA A 179 -4.95 -18.08 -6.45
CA ALA A 179 -6.21 -18.67 -6.91
C ALA A 179 -7.39 -17.69 -6.81
N TRP A 180 -8.21 -17.60 -7.85
CA TRP A 180 -9.39 -16.74 -7.89
C TRP A 180 -10.59 -17.37 -8.62
N GLY A 181 -11.13 -18.41 -8.01
CA GLY A 181 -12.34 -19.10 -8.47
C GLY A 181 -13.62 -18.66 -7.74
N PRO A 182 -14.74 -19.37 -7.98
CA PRO A 182 -16.01 -19.14 -7.29
C PRO A 182 -15.89 -19.21 -5.76
N ALA A 183 -15.13 -20.16 -5.23
CA ALA A 183 -14.92 -20.31 -3.79
C ALA A 183 -14.27 -19.08 -3.16
N GLN A 184 -13.20 -18.54 -3.78
CA GLN A 184 -12.52 -17.35 -3.27
C GLN A 184 -13.40 -16.10 -3.36
N ARG A 185 -14.25 -15.99 -4.39
CA ARG A 185 -15.23 -14.89 -4.50
C ARG A 185 -16.22 -14.91 -3.34
N VAL A 186 -16.75 -16.09 -2.99
CA VAL A 186 -17.66 -16.26 -1.84
C VAL A 186 -16.93 -15.93 -0.53
N THR A 187 -15.73 -16.50 -0.32
CA THR A 187 -14.92 -16.20 0.87
C THR A 187 -14.65 -14.70 1.00
N PHE A 188 -14.30 -14.03 -0.10
CA PHE A 188 -14.07 -12.59 -0.11
C PHE A 188 -15.34 -11.81 0.24
N SER A 189 -16.49 -12.11 -0.38
CA SER A 189 -17.74 -11.41 -0.08
C SER A 189 -18.18 -11.58 1.37
N THR A 190 -18.07 -12.79 1.92
CA THR A 190 -18.41 -13.08 3.31
C THR A 190 -17.47 -12.35 4.28
N PHE A 191 -16.16 -12.42 4.03
CA PHE A 191 -15.17 -11.74 4.86
C PHE A 191 -15.35 -10.21 4.82
N ARG A 192 -15.54 -9.66 3.61
CA ARG A 192 -15.81 -8.23 3.41
C ARG A 192 -17.05 -7.80 4.20
N ALA A 193 -18.17 -8.50 4.04
CA ALA A 193 -19.41 -8.18 4.73
C ALA A 193 -19.23 -8.26 6.26
N GLY A 194 -18.56 -9.30 6.76
CA GLY A 194 -18.27 -9.46 8.18
C GLY A 194 -17.38 -8.34 8.73
N LEU A 195 -16.30 -7.98 8.03
CA LEU A 195 -15.39 -6.93 8.46
C LEU A 195 -16.07 -5.55 8.45
N VAL A 196 -16.81 -5.23 7.38
CA VAL A 196 -17.56 -3.96 7.28
C VAL A 196 -18.61 -3.88 8.39
N GLY A 197 -19.36 -4.96 8.64
CA GLY A 197 -20.33 -5.03 9.73
C GLY A 197 -19.69 -4.84 11.10
N LEU A 198 -18.54 -5.49 11.35
CA LEU A 198 -17.82 -5.36 12.63
C LEU A 198 -17.29 -3.95 12.85
N VAL A 199 -16.75 -3.30 11.82
CA VAL A 199 -16.30 -1.90 11.89
C VAL A 199 -17.47 -0.93 12.09
N ALA A 200 -18.62 -1.20 11.48
CA ALA A 200 -19.84 -0.40 11.68
C ALA A 200 -20.37 -0.50 13.12
N LEU A 201 -20.11 -1.59 13.83
CA LEU A 201 -20.48 -1.79 15.24
C LEU A 201 -19.39 -1.34 16.22
N ALA A 202 -18.15 -1.22 15.78
CA ALA A 202 -17.01 -0.81 16.59
C ALA A 202 -17.19 0.61 17.16
N PRO A 203 -16.83 0.90 18.43
CA PRO A 203 -16.86 2.26 18.96
C PRO A 203 -16.01 3.26 18.16
N ALA A 204 -16.43 4.53 18.08
CA ALA A 204 -15.71 5.57 17.34
C ALA A 204 -14.20 5.66 17.64
N PRO A 205 -13.70 5.49 18.89
CA PRO A 205 -12.27 5.54 19.17
C PRO A 205 -11.44 4.46 18.48
N ILE A 206 -12.01 3.33 18.07
CA ILE A 206 -11.28 2.24 17.41
C ILE A 206 -11.48 2.21 15.89
N ARG A 207 -12.44 2.99 15.36
CA ARG A 207 -12.65 3.16 13.91
C ARG A 207 -11.54 3.96 13.25
N TRP A 208 -10.93 4.87 14.01
CA TRP A 208 -9.89 5.77 13.50
C TRP A 208 -8.51 5.33 13.98
N LEU A 209 -7.55 5.33 13.06
CA LEU A 209 -6.15 5.11 13.40
C LEU A 209 -5.69 6.11 14.48
N PRO A 210 -4.83 5.71 15.43
CA PRO A 210 -4.31 6.61 16.45
C PRO A 210 -3.74 7.93 15.89
N TYR A 211 -3.04 7.86 14.76
CA TYR A 211 -2.51 9.02 14.03
C TYR A 211 -3.60 10.01 13.61
N ALA A 212 -4.66 9.52 12.97
CA ALA A 212 -5.80 10.34 12.55
C ALA A 212 -6.52 10.95 13.76
N ARG A 213 -6.75 10.16 14.82
CA ARG A 213 -7.37 10.67 16.07
C ARG A 213 -6.55 11.78 16.70
N HIS A 214 -5.24 11.62 16.76
CA HIS A 214 -4.34 12.64 17.32
C HIS A 214 -4.34 13.91 16.45
N ALA A 215 -4.37 13.76 15.12
CA ALA A 215 -4.47 14.90 14.21
C ALA A 215 -5.80 15.66 14.38
N TYR A 216 -6.94 14.96 14.37
CA TYR A 216 -8.26 15.59 14.57
C TYR A 216 -8.34 16.34 15.90
N ARG A 217 -7.84 15.74 16.99
CA ARG A 217 -7.74 16.43 18.29
C ARG A 217 -6.85 17.67 18.24
N ARG A 218 -5.66 17.56 17.65
CA ARG A 218 -4.69 18.68 17.52
C ARG A 218 -5.26 19.83 16.70
N LEU A 219 -5.98 19.52 15.62
CA LEU A 219 -6.57 20.49 14.69
C LEU A 219 -7.98 20.95 15.11
N LYS A 220 -8.54 20.40 16.19
CA LYS A 220 -9.92 20.66 16.65
C LYS A 220 -10.97 20.39 15.56
N LEU A 221 -10.73 19.39 14.72
CA LEU A 221 -11.66 18.95 13.69
C LEU A 221 -12.50 17.78 14.22
N GLN A 222 -13.77 17.72 13.80
CA GLN A 222 -14.55 16.52 14.00
C GLN A 222 -14.22 15.51 12.88
N PRO A 223 -14.11 14.21 13.18
CA PRO A 223 -14.05 13.19 12.14
C PRO A 223 -15.35 13.25 11.34
N ALA A 224 -15.23 13.22 10.01
CA ALA A 224 -16.39 13.13 9.12
C ALA A 224 -17.06 11.75 9.23
#